data_AF-A0A835YBG7-F1
#
_entry.id   AF-A0A835YBG7-F1
#
_cell.length_a   1.000
_cell.length_b   1.000
_cell.length_c   1.000
_cell.angle_alpha   90.00
_cell.angle_beta   90.00
_cell.angle_gamma   90.00
#
_symmetry.space_group_name_H-M   'P 1'
#
loop_
_entity.id
_entity.type
_entity.pdbx_description
1 polymer ?
#
loop_
_entity_poly.entity_id
_entity_poly.type
_entity_poly.pdbx_seq_one_letter_code
_entity_poly.pdbx_strand_id
1 'polypeptide(L)'
;MQCVSSRSAVSTGTARLPAAASVVPTRPCRLVCRSQGQPSVDTLPPPPPPPPPPPPPPPPRASAPWFKPSRRDFLVAGLGSIIGGGAMYVYDTFVISDLVDELEEAEDDLDLAEEFVTRIANVPTMQDLTMEAPGQDGKQ
;
A
#
# COMPACT_ATOMS: atom_id res chain seq x y z
N MET A 1 25.13 -20.73 -8.62
CA MET A 1 23.68 -20.70 -8.40
C MET A 1 23.30 -19.28 -8.01
N GLN A 2 22.72 -18.51 -8.92
CA GLN A 2 22.33 -17.12 -8.67
C GLN A 2 20.81 -17.05 -8.63
N CYS A 3 20.26 -16.75 -7.45
CA CYS A 3 18.84 -16.41 -7.28
C CYS A 3 18.65 -14.95 -7.69
N VAL A 4 17.98 -14.72 -8.82
CA VAL A 4 17.56 -13.38 -9.24
C VAL A 4 16.12 -13.21 -8.78
N SER A 5 15.95 -12.55 -7.63
CA SER A 5 14.65 -12.26 -7.02
C SER A 5 14.06 -11.00 -7.69
N SER A 6 13.25 -11.19 -8.72
CA SER A 6 12.50 -10.12 -9.36
C SER A 6 11.27 -9.74 -8.53
N ARG A 7 11.35 -8.61 -7.81
CA ARG A 7 10.18 -8.00 -7.16
C ARG A 7 9.44 -7.16 -8.19
N SER A 8 8.26 -7.62 -8.60
CA SER A 8 7.31 -6.81 -9.37
C SER A 8 6.65 -5.79 -8.45
N ALA A 9 6.93 -4.51 -8.70
CA ALA A 9 6.21 -3.40 -8.08
C ALA A 9 4.84 -3.25 -8.77
N VAL A 10 3.77 -3.51 -8.02
CA VAL A 10 2.40 -3.17 -8.40
C VAL A 10 2.24 -1.66 -8.25
N SER A 11 2.16 -0.97 -9.38
CA SER A 11 1.89 0.47 -9.45
C SER A 11 0.42 0.68 -9.80
N THR A 12 -0.42 0.84 -8.78
CA THR A 12 -1.84 1.17 -8.93
C THR A 12 -2.04 2.68 -8.93
N GLY A 13 -2.77 3.19 -9.92
CA GLY A 13 -3.56 4.41 -9.73
C GLY A 13 -3.08 5.65 -10.48
N THR A 14 -3.31 5.67 -11.79
CA THR A 14 -3.27 6.89 -12.62
C THR A 14 -4.53 7.71 -12.36
N ALA A 15 -4.47 8.66 -11.42
CA ALA A 15 -5.51 9.69 -11.26
C ALA A 15 -5.37 10.72 -12.39
N ARG A 16 -6.38 10.77 -13.26
CA ARG A 16 -6.46 11.65 -14.43
C ARG A 16 -7.02 13.01 -13.97
N LEU A 17 -6.16 14.01 -13.81
CA LEU A 17 -6.59 15.39 -13.57
C LEU A 17 -6.93 16.09 -14.90
N PRO A 18 -8.02 16.88 -14.97
CA PRO A 18 -8.36 17.65 -16.16
C PRO A 18 -7.45 18.87 -16.33
N ALA A 19 -7.17 19.16 -17.60
CA ALA A 19 -6.39 20.31 -18.05
C ALA A 19 -7.16 21.63 -17.88
N ALA A 20 -6.48 22.67 -17.40
CA ALA A 20 -6.93 24.05 -17.59
C ALA A 20 -5.76 25.05 -17.60
N ALA A 21 -5.60 25.70 -18.76
CA ALA A 21 -5.10 27.05 -19.03
C ALA A 21 -3.77 27.51 -18.39
N SER A 22 -2.69 27.41 -19.18
CA SER A 22 -1.46 28.17 -18.96
C SER A 22 -1.65 29.63 -19.37
N VAL A 23 -1.73 30.52 -18.38
CA VAL A 23 -1.72 31.97 -18.53
C VAL A 23 -0.33 32.43 -19.00
N VAL A 24 -0.28 33.21 -20.07
CA VAL A 24 0.95 33.83 -20.60
C VAL A 24 1.22 35.14 -19.88
N PRO A 25 2.34 35.30 -19.14
CA PRO A 25 2.72 36.59 -18.60
C PRO A 25 3.52 37.39 -19.64
N THR A 26 2.89 38.45 -20.16
CA THR A 26 3.51 39.50 -20.98
C THR A 26 4.53 40.25 -20.12
N ARG A 27 5.83 40.13 -20.43
CA ARG A 27 6.87 40.91 -19.75
C ARG A 27 7.06 42.26 -20.45
N PRO A 28 7.01 43.39 -19.71
CA PRO A 28 7.22 44.71 -20.25
C PRO A 28 8.72 44.98 -20.52
N CYS A 29 9.01 45.48 -21.72
CA CYS A 29 10.31 46.02 -22.10
C CYS A 29 10.69 47.18 -21.18
N ARG A 30 11.79 47.05 -20.44
CA ARG A 30 12.39 48.16 -19.69
C ARG A 30 13.60 48.67 -20.47
N LEU A 31 13.37 49.68 -21.32
CA LEU A 31 14.43 50.53 -21.85
C LEU A 31 15.01 51.34 -20.68
N VAL A 32 16.28 51.14 -20.35
CA VAL A 32 17.04 52.05 -19.51
C VAL A 32 18.25 52.50 -20.32
N CYS A 33 18.11 53.66 -20.94
CA CYS A 33 19.24 54.48 -21.37
C CYS A 33 19.84 55.15 -20.13
N ARG A 34 21.14 54.96 -19.88
CA ARG A 34 21.90 55.94 -19.08
C ARG A 34 23.31 56.08 -19.63
N SER A 35 23.58 57.29 -20.07
CA SER A 35 24.86 57.78 -20.54
C SER A 35 25.68 58.35 -19.37
N GLN A 36 26.98 58.47 -19.65
CA GLN A 36 27.99 59.36 -19.06
C GLN A 36 28.68 58.99 -17.76
N GLY A 37 30.01 58.95 -17.87
CA GLY A 37 30.99 58.99 -16.78
C GLY A 37 32.17 58.08 -17.07
N GLN A 38 33.05 58.46 -18.00
CA GLN A 38 34.27 57.71 -18.32
C GLN A 38 35.45 58.26 -17.50
N PRO A 39 35.93 57.56 -16.45
CA PRO A 39 37.27 57.74 -15.94
C PRO A 39 38.28 56.91 -16.75
N SER A 40 39.45 57.50 -16.94
CA SER A 40 40.62 57.01 -17.68
C SER A 40 40.94 55.54 -17.39
N VAL A 41 40.98 54.72 -18.44
CA VAL A 41 41.36 53.30 -18.42
C VAL A 41 42.88 53.19 -18.53
N ASP A 42 43.56 53.27 -17.40
CA ASP A 42 44.91 52.75 -17.26
C ASP A 42 44.87 51.23 -17.36
N THR A 43 45.34 50.72 -18.50
CA THR A 43 45.93 49.41 -18.78
C THR A 43 45.54 48.26 -17.83
N LEU A 44 44.26 47.86 -17.87
CA LEU A 44 43.88 46.54 -17.36
C LEU A 44 44.32 45.47 -18.37
N PRO A 45 44.87 44.33 -17.91
CA PRO A 45 45.23 43.22 -18.79
C PRO A 45 43.99 42.79 -19.61
N PRO A 46 44.18 42.35 -20.87
CA PRO A 46 43.08 41.93 -21.71
C PRO A 46 42.24 40.89 -20.96
N PRO A 47 40.90 41.03 -20.94
CA PRO A 47 40.05 40.08 -20.25
C PRO A 47 40.30 38.68 -20.83
N PRO A 48 40.30 37.63 -19.98
CA PRO A 48 40.46 36.27 -20.46
C PRO A 48 39.40 35.97 -21.52
N PRO A 49 39.73 35.15 -22.55
CA PRO A 49 38.76 34.79 -23.58
C PRO A 49 37.52 34.19 -22.90
N PRO A 50 36.31 34.55 -23.36
CA PRO A 50 35.10 34.00 -22.80
C PRO A 50 35.16 32.46 -22.89
N PRO A 51 34.74 31.74 -21.85
CA PRO A 51 34.69 30.29 -21.91
C PRO A 51 33.83 29.87 -23.10
N PRO A 52 34.20 28.78 -23.81
CA PRO A 52 33.39 28.28 -24.89
C PRO A 52 31.96 28.02 -24.38
N PRO A 53 30.93 28.32 -25.18
CA PRO A 53 29.55 28.07 -24.78
C PRO A 53 29.38 26.58 -24.43
N PRO A 54 28.61 26.24 -23.38
CA PRO A 54 28.34 24.85 -23.05
C PRO A 54 27.67 24.17 -24.26
N PRO A 55 27.96 22.88 -24.50
CA PRO A 55 27.32 22.13 -25.58
C PRO A 55 25.79 22.13 -25.37
N PRO A 56 25.00 22.16 -26.46
CA PRO A 56 23.55 22.13 -26.35
C PRO A 56 23.11 20.85 -25.64
N PRO A 57 22.06 20.91 -24.79
CA PRO A 57 21.52 19.72 -24.14
C PRO A 57 21.06 18.70 -25.21
N PRO A 58 21.24 17.39 -24.96
CA PRO A 58 20.76 16.36 -25.88
C PRO A 58 19.24 16.46 -26.05
N PRO A 59 18.72 16.17 -27.26
CA PRO A 59 17.29 16.22 -27.51
C PRO A 59 16.55 15.25 -26.57
N PRO A 60 15.36 15.63 -26.06
CA PRO A 60 14.55 14.74 -25.24
C PRO A 60 14.31 13.44 -26.02
N ARG A 61 14.68 12.32 -25.41
CA ARG A 61 14.39 11.00 -25.98
C ARG A 61 12.88 10.94 -26.15
N ALA A 62 12.42 10.68 -27.38
CA ALA A 62 11.00 10.51 -27.67
C ALA A 62 10.43 9.57 -26.60
N SER A 63 9.47 10.09 -25.82
CA SER A 63 8.73 9.33 -24.83
C SER A 63 8.32 8.01 -25.46
N ALA A 64 8.61 6.90 -24.77
CA ALA A 64 8.35 5.56 -25.27
C ALA A 64 6.99 5.49 -25.99
N PRO A 65 6.91 4.84 -27.16
CA PRO A 65 5.69 4.80 -27.96
C PRO A 65 4.54 4.37 -27.05
N TRP A 66 3.59 5.30 -26.88
CA TRP A 66 2.41 5.12 -26.05
C TRP A 66 1.81 3.74 -26.35
N PHE A 67 1.83 2.87 -25.33
CA PHE A 67 1.51 1.46 -25.48
C PHE A 67 0.10 1.33 -26.07
N LYS A 68 0.01 0.91 -27.33
CA LYS A 68 -1.25 0.56 -27.97
C LYS A 68 -1.51 -0.89 -27.65
N PRO A 69 -2.41 -1.21 -26.70
CA PRO A 69 -2.66 -2.59 -26.33
C PRO A 69 -3.08 -3.38 -27.57
N SER A 70 -2.32 -4.42 -27.85
CA SER A 70 -2.57 -5.36 -28.94
C SER A 70 -3.81 -6.17 -28.64
N ARG A 71 -4.48 -6.69 -29.68
CA ARG A 71 -5.58 -7.65 -29.51
C ARG A 71 -5.15 -8.88 -28.72
N ARG A 72 -3.87 -9.27 -28.79
CA ARG A 72 -3.30 -10.33 -27.96
C ARG A 72 -3.26 -9.94 -26.48
N ASP A 73 -2.95 -8.68 -26.16
CA ASP A 73 -2.88 -8.22 -24.77
C ASP A 73 -4.25 -8.26 -24.11
N PHE A 74 -5.31 -7.92 -24.85
CA PHE A 74 -6.68 -8.07 -24.36
C PHE A 74 -7.10 -9.53 -24.15
N LEU A 75 -6.68 -10.45 -25.02
CA LEU A 75 -6.97 -11.87 -24.84
C LEU A 75 -6.21 -12.45 -23.64
N VAL A 76 -4.94 -12.10 -23.49
CA VAL A 76 -4.13 -12.54 -22.35
C VAL A 76 -4.66 -11.96 -21.05
N ALA A 77 -4.99 -10.66 -21.02
CA ALA A 77 -5.57 -10.01 -19.85
C ALA A 77 -6.95 -10.60 -19.51
N GLY A 78 -7.81 -10.82 -20.52
CA GLY A 78 -9.13 -11.42 -20.32
C GLY A 78 -9.05 -12.86 -19.80
N LEU A 79 -8.22 -13.69 -20.43
CA LEU A 79 -8.05 -15.08 -20.01
C LEU A 79 -7.41 -15.18 -18.62
N GLY A 80 -6.40 -14.34 -18.35
CA GLY A 80 -5.80 -14.23 -17.03
C GLY A 80 -6.80 -13.81 -15.96
N SER A 81 -7.71 -12.89 -16.28
CA SER A 81 -8.78 -12.46 -15.37
C SER A 81 -9.78 -13.59 -15.08
N ILE A 82 -10.19 -14.36 -16.09
CA ILE A 82 -11.11 -15.49 -15.91
C ILE A 82 -10.47 -16.59 -15.07
N ILE A 83 -9.21 -16.95 -15.36
CA ILE A 83 -8.50 -17.99 -14.61
C ILE A 83 -8.22 -17.52 -13.19
N GLY A 84 -7.74 -16.29 -13.02
CA GLY A 84 -7.44 -15.72 -11.70
C GLY A 84 -8.68 -15.58 -10.82
N GLY A 85 -9.77 -15.03 -11.37
CA GLY A 85 -11.04 -14.91 -10.66
C GLY A 85 -11.69 -16.26 -10.36
N GLY A 86 -11.63 -17.21 -11.30
CA GLY A 86 -12.13 -18.56 -11.10
C GLY A 86 -11.35 -19.33 -10.03
N ALA A 87 -10.02 -19.23 -10.03
CA ALA A 87 -9.19 -19.81 -8.98
C ALA A 87 -9.53 -19.18 -7.62
N MET A 88 -9.63 -17.85 -7.54
CA MET A 88 -10.03 -17.17 -6.30
C MET A 88 -11.39 -17.65 -5.81
N TYR A 89 -12.38 -17.78 -6.70
CA TYR A 89 -13.71 -18.27 -6.34
C TYR A 89 -13.69 -19.71 -5.82
N VAL A 90 -12.89 -20.60 -6.42
CA VAL A 90 -12.73 -21.97 -5.93
C VAL A 90 -12.07 -22.01 -4.56
N TYR A 91 -11.03 -21.19 -4.33
CA TYR A 91 -10.42 -21.08 -3.00
C TYR A 91 -11.41 -20.55 -1.96
N ASP A 92 -12.20 -19.54 -2.32
CA ASP A 92 -13.22 -18.93 -1.45
C ASP A 92 -14.35 -19.92 -1.14
N THR A 93 -14.80 -20.69 -2.12
CA THR A 93 -15.97 -21.58 -1.94
C THR A 93 -15.61 -22.90 -1.27
N PHE A 94 -14.43 -23.46 -1.53
CA PHE A 94 -14.08 -24.79 -1.01
C PHE A 94 -13.19 -24.71 0.23
N VAL A 95 -12.13 -23.91 0.18
CA VAL A 95 -11.18 -23.88 1.30
C VAL A 95 -11.77 -23.16 2.50
N ILE A 96 -12.52 -22.07 2.29
CA ILE A 96 -13.14 -21.35 3.40
C ILE A 96 -14.30 -22.14 3.98
N SER A 97 -15.13 -22.80 3.15
CA SER A 97 -16.22 -23.63 3.68
C SER A 97 -15.72 -24.79 4.52
N ASP A 98 -14.70 -25.53 4.07
CA ASP A 98 -14.13 -26.62 4.87
C ASP A 98 -13.53 -26.10 6.19
N LEU A 99 -12.88 -24.93 6.18
CA LEU A 99 -12.32 -24.29 7.38
C LEU A 99 -13.40 -23.77 8.34
N VAL A 100 -14.54 -23.30 7.82
CA VAL A 100 -15.65 -22.79 8.64
C VAL A 100 -16.35 -23.96 9.32
N ASP A 101 -16.58 -25.05 8.60
CA ASP A 101 -17.19 -26.26 9.18
C ASP A 101 -16.29 -26.86 10.28
N GLU A 102 -14.97 -26.91 10.07
CA GLU A 102 -14.00 -27.37 11.10
C GLU A 102 -13.94 -26.43 12.31
N LEU A 103 -14.15 -25.12 12.10
CA LEU A 103 -14.18 -24.15 13.20
C LEU A 103 -15.46 -24.26 14.04
N GLU A 104 -16.60 -24.51 13.41
CA GLU A 104 -17.89 -24.70 14.10
C GLU A 104 -17.86 -25.95 14.99
N GLU A 105 -17.29 -27.07 14.52
CA GLU A 105 -17.11 -28.28 15.34
C GLU A 105 -16.17 -28.03 16.53
N ALA A 106 -15.11 -27.23 16.36
CA ALA A 106 -14.20 -26.88 17.43
C ALA A 106 -14.80 -25.93 18.48
N GLU A 107 -15.76 -25.08 18.09
CA GLU A 107 -16.48 -24.20 19.01
C GLU A 107 -17.43 -25.00 19.91
N ASP A 108 -18.17 -25.95 19.33
CA ASP A 108 -19.05 -26.87 20.07
C ASP A 108 -18.28 -27.70 21.12
N ASP A 109 -17.09 -28.18 20.78
CA ASP A 109 -16.21 -28.91 21.72
C ASP A 109 -15.75 -28.02 22.90
N LEU A 110 -15.54 -26.73 22.66
CA LEU A 110 -15.06 -25.79 23.67
C LEU A 110 -16.19 -25.44 24.66
N ASP A 111 -17.41 -25.24 24.15
CA ASP A 111 -18.61 -25.05 24.96
C ASP A 111 -18.89 -26.27 25.87
N LEU A 112 -18.72 -27.49 25.33
CA LEU A 112 -18.87 -28.72 26.10
C LEU A 112 -17.80 -28.83 27.21
N ALA A 113 -16.57 -28.44 26.91
CA ALA A 113 -15.48 -28.42 27.90
C ALA A 113 -15.74 -27.39 29.01
N GLU A 114 -16.28 -26.21 28.67
CA GLU A 114 -16.63 -25.19 29.65
C GLU A 114 -17.78 -25.64 30.56
N GLU A 115 -18.79 -26.32 30.02
CA GLU A 115 -19.85 -26.94 30.83
C GLU A 115 -19.25 -27.98 31.80
N PHE A 116 -18.32 -28.80 31.33
CA PHE A 116 -17.68 -29.82 32.14
C PHE A 116 -16.84 -29.23 33.28
N VAL A 117 -16.06 -28.18 33.00
CA VAL A 117 -15.28 -27.47 34.02
C VAL A 117 -16.20 -26.82 35.05
N THR A 118 -17.28 -26.18 34.60
CA THR A 118 -18.27 -25.56 35.50
C THR A 118 -18.94 -26.61 36.40
N ARG A 119 -19.24 -27.80 35.85
CA ARG A 119 -19.81 -28.91 36.61
C ARG A 119 -18.83 -29.44 37.66
N ILE A 120 -17.54 -29.55 37.34
CA ILE A 120 -16.49 -29.95 38.29
C ILE A 120 -16.27 -28.90 39.38
N ALA A 121 -16.24 -27.62 39.01
CA ALA A 121 -16.02 -26.53 39.95
C ALA A 121 -17.14 -26.40 41.00
N ASN A 122 -18.37 -26.76 40.62
CA ASN A 122 -19.53 -26.80 41.52
C ASN A 122 -19.71 -28.14 42.26
N VAL A 123 -18.79 -29.11 42.12
CA VAL A 123 -18.84 -30.31 42.97
C VAL A 123 -18.58 -29.86 44.41
N PRO A 124 -19.55 -30.02 45.34
CA PRO A 124 -19.37 -29.65 46.72
C PRO A 124 -18.14 -30.36 47.26
N THR A 125 -17.20 -29.57 47.77
CA THR A 125 -15.98 -30.14 48.32
C THR A 125 -16.36 -30.96 49.56
N MET A 126 -15.64 -32.05 49.83
CA MET A 126 -15.88 -32.88 51.03
C MET A 126 -15.85 -32.06 52.34
N GLN A 127 -15.25 -30.86 52.32
CA GLN A 127 -15.23 -29.93 53.45
C GLN A 127 -16.60 -29.28 53.68
N ASP A 128 -17.36 -28.96 52.63
CA ASP A 128 -18.72 -28.39 52.74
C ASP A 128 -19.71 -29.40 53.34
N LEU A 129 -19.55 -30.69 53.03
CA LEU A 129 -20.36 -31.76 53.62
C LEU A 129 -20.09 -31.97 55.12
N THR A 130 -18.99 -31.41 55.67
CA THR A 130 -18.60 -31.60 57.07
C THR A 130 -19.11 -30.48 57.99
N MET A 131 -19.58 -29.33 57.45
CA MET A 131 -20.02 -28.19 58.27
C MET A 131 -21.54 -28.09 58.50
N GLU A 132 -22.38 -28.87 57.81
CA GLU A 132 -23.84 -28.90 57.99
C GLU A 132 -24.27 -29.88 59.10
N ALA A 133 -23.79 -29.66 60.32
CA ALA A 133 -24.40 -30.24 61.52
C ALA A 133 -24.54 -29.21 62.66
N PRO A 134 -25.32 -28.12 62.50
CA PRO A 134 -25.75 -27.34 63.65
C PRO A 134 -26.85 -28.12 64.37
N GLY A 135 -26.53 -28.49 65.61
CA GLY A 135 -27.29 -29.37 66.47
C GLY A 135 -28.78 -29.10 66.56
N GLN A 136 -29.54 -30.20 66.56
CA GLN A 136 -30.83 -30.29 67.21
C GLN A 136 -30.65 -30.15 68.73
N ASP A 137 -30.50 -28.93 69.21
CA ASP A 137 -30.82 -28.56 70.59
C ASP A 137 -32.10 -27.71 70.51
N GLY A 138 -33.28 -28.22 70.84
CA GLY A 138 -33.57 -28.74 72.17
C GLY A 138 -34.24 -27.64 73.01
N LYS A 139 -35.48 -27.28 72.67
CA LYS A 139 -36.47 -26.61 73.55
C LYS A 139 -37.85 -27.10 73.14
N GLN A 140 -38.41 -28.07 73.87
CA GLN A 140 -39.30 -27.91 75.03
C GLN A 140 -40.61 -27.21 74.68
#